data_AF-A0A088T387-F1
#
_entry.id   AF-A0A088T387-F1
#
_cell.length_a   1.000
_cell.length_b   1.000
_cell.length_c   1.000
_cell.angle_alpha   90.00
_cell.angle_beta   90.00
_cell.angle_gamma   90.00
#
_symmetry.space_group_name_H-M   'P 1'
#
loop_
_entity.id
_entity.type
_entity.pdbx_description
1 polymer ?
#
loop_
_entity_poly.entity_id
_entity_poly.type
_entity_poly.pdbx_seq_one_letter_code
_entity_poly.pdbx_strand_id
1 'polypeptide(L)'
;MRNRSVTESLRYKDRGHIFYTIIEGFDSEQDCLELKYTDDEKTYEWDYYFEEDGKSALEHISDASYEVLKKGFVENLSHNGYYLHKGEYQLLKEAIVIFVSHKKYIVDICKINGLC
;
A
#
# COMPACT_ATOMS: atom_id res chain seq x y z
N MET A 1 9.69 -12.65 16.23
CA MET A 1 9.20 -13.39 15.04
C MET A 1 9.52 -12.53 13.82
N ARG A 2 9.59 -13.07 12.60
CA ARG A 2 9.77 -12.22 11.40
C ARG A 2 8.42 -11.60 11.04
N ASN A 3 8.41 -10.32 10.66
CA ASN A 3 7.21 -9.65 10.17
C ASN A 3 6.59 -10.49 9.04
N ARG A 4 5.28 -10.71 9.10
CA ARG A 4 4.54 -11.39 8.04
C ARG A 4 4.24 -10.36 6.97
N SER A 5 4.63 -10.66 5.74
CA SER A 5 4.33 -9.80 4.62
C SER A 5 3.76 -10.59 3.46
N VAL A 6 2.87 -9.93 2.72
CA VAL A 6 2.33 -10.42 1.46
C VAL A 6 2.64 -9.39 0.39
N THR A 7 3.42 -9.80 -0.60
CA THR A 7 3.76 -8.98 -1.76
C THR A 7 3.17 -9.60 -3.02
N GLU A 8 2.47 -8.80 -3.79
CA GLU A 8 1.86 -9.21 -5.06
C GLU A 8 1.82 -8.06 -6.04
N SER A 9 1.47 -8.35 -7.30
CA SER A 9 1.44 -7.35 -8.36
C SER A 9 0.10 -7.25 -9.07
N LEU A 10 -0.25 -6.03 -9.47
CA LEU A 10 -1.39 -5.68 -10.30
C LEU A 10 -0.89 -4.98 -11.56
N ARG A 11 -1.40 -5.38 -12.72
CA ARG A 11 -1.04 -4.77 -14.00
C ARG A 11 -1.52 -3.31 -14.05
N TYR A 12 -0.64 -2.42 -14.50
CA TYR A 12 -0.95 -1.02 -14.76
C TYR A 12 -0.75 -0.68 -16.25
N LYS A 13 -1.87 -0.49 -16.95
CA LYS A 13 -1.89 -0.19 -18.39
C LYS A 13 -1.06 -1.24 -19.16
N ASP A 14 -0.45 -0.86 -20.28
CA ASP A 14 0.28 -1.78 -21.15
C ASP A 14 1.77 -1.92 -20.84
N ARG A 15 2.29 -1.16 -19.86
CA ARG A 15 3.74 -1.05 -19.63
C ARG A 15 4.20 -1.08 -18.18
N GLY A 16 3.30 -0.91 -17.21
CA GLY A 16 3.68 -0.79 -15.81
C GLY A 16 3.06 -1.86 -14.91
N HIS A 17 3.63 -2.02 -13.74
CA HIS A 17 3.09 -2.83 -12.66
C HIS A 17 3.00 -2.00 -11.37
N ILE A 18 1.93 -2.22 -10.63
CA ILE A 18 1.81 -1.79 -9.23
C ILE A 18 2.03 -3.02 -8.36
N PHE A 19 3.10 -3.01 -7.57
CA PHE A 19 3.30 -3.96 -6.50
C PHE A 19 2.69 -3.39 -5.24
N TYR A 20 2.02 -4.24 -4.47
CA TYR A 20 1.65 -3.93 -3.10
C TYR A 20 2.36 -4.88 -2.16
N THR A 21 2.89 -4.34 -1.06
CA THR A 21 3.36 -5.13 0.08
C THR A 21 2.50 -4.75 1.28
N ILE A 22 1.86 -5.72 1.89
CA ILE A 22 1.16 -5.56 3.17
C ILE A 22 2.03 -6.21 4.23
N ILE A 23 2.43 -5.44 5.23
CA ILE A 23 3.32 -5.86 6.32
C ILE A 23 2.51 -5.77 7.61
N GLU A 24 2.39 -6.90 8.30
CA GLU A 24 1.85 -6.97 9.65
C GLU A 24 2.96 -6.59 10.65
N GLY A 25 2.70 -5.57 11.45
CA GLY A 25 3.58 -5.10 12.51
C GLY A 25 3.62 -6.07 13.69
N PHE A 26 4.76 -6.17 14.36
CA PHE A 26 4.92 -6.94 15.60
C PHE A 26 5.47 -6.05 16.71
N ASP A 27 5.14 -6.34 17.97
CA ASP A 27 5.73 -5.70 19.16
C ASP A 27 5.77 -4.16 19.09
N SER A 28 4.61 -3.52 18.92
CA SER A 28 4.47 -2.05 18.82
C SER A 28 5.06 -1.43 17.55
N GLU A 29 5.19 -2.22 16.49
CA GLU A 29 5.32 -1.73 15.13
C GLU A 29 3.94 -1.58 14.48
N GLN A 30 3.76 -0.50 13.72
CA GLN A 30 2.54 -0.24 12.95
C GLN A 30 2.47 -1.17 11.72
N ASP A 31 1.26 -1.57 11.36
CA ASP A 31 1.02 -2.20 10.06
C ASP A 31 1.38 -1.24 8.94
N CYS A 32 1.92 -1.76 7.84
CA CYS A 32 2.39 -0.95 6.72
C CYS A 32 1.82 -1.45 5.39
N LEU A 33 1.36 -0.50 4.57
CA LEU A 33 1.09 -0.71 3.15
C LEU A 33 2.15 0.02 2.32
N GLU A 34 2.92 -0.75 1.56
CA GLU A 34 3.81 -0.23 0.54
C GLU A 34 3.15 -0.37 -0.83
N LEU A 35 3.18 0.69 -1.62
CA LEU A 35 2.83 0.69 -3.04
C LEU A 35 4.06 1.04 -3.86
N LYS A 36 4.36 0.20 -4.85
CA LYS A 36 5.48 0.41 -5.74
C LYS A 36 5.05 0.35 -7.18
N TYR A 37 5.33 1.43 -7.90
CA TYR A 37 5.21 1.48 -9.35
C TYR A 37 6.53 1.12 -10.01
N THR A 38 6.49 0.30 -11.06
CA THR A 38 7.63 0.09 -11.95
C THR A 38 7.18 0.04 -13.42
N ASP A 39 7.98 0.63 -14.31
CA ASP A 39 7.95 0.42 -15.76
C ASP A 39 9.39 0.33 -16.30
N ASP A 40 9.55 0.28 -17.62
CA ASP A 40 10.86 0.20 -18.27
C ASP A 40 11.77 1.44 -18.04
N GLU A 41 11.22 2.56 -17.57
CA GLU A 41 11.92 3.84 -17.44
C GLU A 41 12.17 4.24 -15.98
N LYS A 42 11.25 3.93 -15.07
CA LYS A 42 11.26 4.47 -13.70
C LYS A 42 10.61 3.53 -12.68
N THR A 43 10.99 3.76 -11.42
CA THR A 43 10.40 3.10 -10.25
C THR A 43 10.09 4.15 -9.19
N TYR A 44 8.91 4.06 -8.60
CA TYR A 44 8.48 4.87 -7.46
C TYR A 44 7.96 3.96 -6.36
N GLU A 45 8.22 4.34 -5.12
CA GLU A 45 7.85 3.56 -3.94
C GLU A 45 7.26 4.51 -2.90
N TRP A 46 6.15 4.11 -2.31
CA TRP A 46 5.43 4.89 -1.31
C TRP A 46 5.01 3.95 -0.19
N ASP A 47 5.27 4.36 1.04
CA ASP A 47 4.89 3.65 2.26
C ASP A 47 3.83 4.43 3.04
N TYR A 48 2.94 3.69 3.70
CA TYR A 48 1.94 4.23 4.60
C TYR A 48 1.77 3.30 5.81
N TYR A 49 2.00 3.85 7.00
CA TYR A 49 1.81 3.17 8.27
C TYR A 49 0.40 3.45 8.82
N PHE A 50 -0.35 2.38 9.10
CA PHE A 50 -1.68 2.48 9.69
C PHE A 50 -1.61 2.88 11.17
N GLU A 51 -2.70 3.47 11.69
CA GLU A 51 -2.79 3.83 13.10
C GLU A 51 -2.81 2.58 13.99
N GLU A 52 -2.20 2.66 15.19
CA GLU A 52 -2.30 1.61 16.21
C GLU A 52 -3.67 1.66 16.91
N ASP A 53 -4.72 1.25 16.19
CA ASP A 53 -6.12 1.29 16.66
C ASP A 53 -6.64 -0.07 17.14
N GLY A 54 -5.75 -1.07 17.26
CA GLY A 54 -6.07 -2.43 17.68
C GLY A 54 -6.70 -3.31 16.60
N LYS A 55 -6.79 -2.80 15.36
CA LYS A 55 -7.15 -3.61 14.19
C LYS A 55 -5.95 -4.42 13.69
N SER A 56 -6.24 -5.50 12.98
CA SER A 56 -5.21 -6.20 12.20
C SER A 56 -4.95 -5.53 10.86
N ALA A 57 -3.80 -5.84 10.24
CA ALA A 57 -3.47 -5.41 8.89
C ALA A 57 -4.60 -5.71 7.90
N LEU A 58 -5.25 -6.88 8.04
CA LEU A 58 -6.35 -7.31 7.18
C LEU A 58 -7.61 -6.46 7.37
N GLU A 59 -7.91 -6.07 8.59
CA GLU A 59 -9.00 -5.15 8.91
C GLU A 59 -8.72 -3.75 8.37
N HIS A 60 -7.51 -3.23 8.53
CA HIS A 60 -7.09 -1.96 7.91
C HIS A 60 -7.25 -1.99 6.41
N ILE A 61 -6.77 -3.04 5.73
CA ILE A 61 -6.93 -3.17 4.28
C ILE A 61 -8.41 -3.25 3.91
N SER A 62 -9.21 -4.04 4.63
CA SER A 62 -10.65 -4.19 4.37
C SER A 62 -11.41 -2.86 4.47
N ASP A 63 -11.05 -2.02 5.44
CA ASP A 63 -11.68 -0.73 5.67
C ASP A 63 -11.10 0.40 4.81
N ALA A 64 -9.91 0.20 4.25
CA ALA A 64 -9.21 1.22 3.48
C ALA A 64 -10.07 1.78 2.34
N SER A 65 -10.14 3.10 2.27
CA SER A 65 -10.77 3.85 1.18
C SER A 65 -9.72 4.67 0.43
N TYR A 66 -10.04 5.06 -0.80
CA TYR A 66 -9.15 5.90 -1.60
C TYR A 66 -8.74 7.19 -0.87
N GLU A 67 -9.70 7.85 -0.21
CA GLU A 67 -9.43 9.11 0.50
C GLU A 67 -8.53 8.92 1.73
N VAL A 68 -8.75 7.84 2.49
CA VAL A 68 -7.93 7.49 3.66
C VAL A 68 -6.50 7.19 3.22
N LEU A 69 -6.33 6.30 2.23
CA LEU A 69 -4.99 5.94 1.75
C LEU A 69 -4.27 7.14 1.13
N LYS A 70 -4.95 7.93 0.30
CA LYS A 70 -4.35 9.13 -0.30
C LYS A 70 -3.87 10.10 0.77
N LYS A 71 -4.67 10.34 1.80
CA LYS A 71 -4.28 11.19 2.92
C LYS A 71 -3.07 10.59 3.65
N GLY A 72 -3.14 9.31 4.00
CA GLY A 72 -2.08 8.59 4.71
C GLY A 72 -0.73 8.63 4.00
N PHE A 73 -0.67 8.28 2.71
CA PHE A 73 0.56 8.35 1.92
C PHE A 73 1.12 9.78 1.84
N VAL A 74 0.26 10.77 1.57
CA VAL A 74 0.72 12.17 1.44
C VAL A 74 1.25 12.70 2.76
N GLU A 75 0.57 12.40 3.87
CA GLU A 75 1.02 12.80 5.20
C GLU A 75 2.33 12.10 5.54
N ASN A 76 2.48 10.79 5.33
CA ASN A 76 3.71 10.07 5.62
C ASN A 76 4.90 10.63 4.83
N LEU A 77 4.74 10.87 3.52
CA LEU A 77 5.77 11.49 2.69
C LEU A 77 6.14 12.90 3.18
N SER A 78 5.14 13.70 3.56
CA SER A 78 5.37 15.04 4.11
C SER A 78 6.13 15.02 5.44
N HIS A 79 5.83 14.07 6.33
CA HIS A 79 6.55 13.90 7.59
C HIS A 79 8.02 13.54 7.36
N ASN A 80 8.30 12.79 6.29
CA ASN A 80 9.65 12.42 5.86
C ASN A 80 10.36 13.51 5.03
N GLY A 81 9.77 14.71 4.92
CA GLY A 81 10.33 15.84 4.18
C GLY A 81 10.30 15.69 2.66
N TYR A 82 9.54 14.71 2.15
CA TYR A 82 9.43 14.41 0.73
C TYR A 82 8.18 15.03 0.12
N TYR A 83 8.34 15.63 -1.07
CA TYR A 83 7.25 16.24 -1.82
C TYR A 83 7.15 15.62 -3.20
N LEU A 84 5.96 15.08 -3.51
CA LEU A 84 5.68 14.46 -4.80
C LEU A 84 5.64 15.51 -5.91
N HIS A 85 6.38 15.26 -7.00
CA HIS A 85 6.19 16.00 -8.23
C HIS A 85 4.82 15.67 -8.86
N LYS A 86 4.25 16.60 -9.66
CA LYS A 86 2.90 16.47 -10.23
C LYS A 86 2.64 15.11 -10.92
N GLY A 87 3.62 14.59 -11.66
CA GLY A 87 3.52 13.31 -12.34
C GLY A 87 3.48 12.11 -11.38
N GLU A 88 4.34 12.12 -10.38
CA GLU A 88 4.41 11.08 -9.36
C GLU A 88 3.17 11.08 -8.45
N TYR A 89 2.67 12.26 -8.08
CA TYR A 89 1.43 12.38 -7.31
C TYR A 89 0.23 11.78 -8.07
N GLN A 90 0.18 11.97 -9.39
CA GLN A 90 -0.86 11.35 -10.20
C GLN A 90 -0.69 9.83 -10.28
N LEU A 91 0.55 9.32 -10.35
CA LEU A 91 0.83 7.88 -10.32
C LEU A 91 0.43 7.25 -8.97
N LEU A 92 0.76 7.89 -7.85
CA LEU A 92 0.32 7.44 -6.52
C LEU A 92 -1.21 7.34 -6.45
N LYS A 93 -1.93 8.36 -6.91
CA LYS A 93 -3.41 8.32 -6.93
C LYS A 93 -3.94 7.14 -7.76
N GLU A 94 -3.35 6.89 -8.92
CA GLU A 94 -3.74 5.76 -9.78
C GLU A 94 -3.41 4.41 -9.14
N ALA A 95 -2.27 4.29 -8.46
CA ALA A 95 -1.88 3.10 -7.71
C ALA A 95 -2.90 2.79 -6.59
N ILE A 96 -3.30 3.81 -5.82
CA ILE A 96 -4.32 3.67 -4.77
C ILE A 96 -5.66 3.24 -5.37
N VAL A 97 -6.10 3.81 -6.49
CA VAL A 97 -7.35 3.41 -7.15
C VAL A 97 -7.30 1.94 -7.57
N ILE A 98 -6.18 1.48 -8.13
CA ILE A 98 -6.00 0.07 -8.50
C ILE A 98 -6.04 -0.83 -7.28
N PHE A 99 -5.33 -0.47 -6.21
CA PHE A 99 -5.35 -1.21 -4.96
C PHE A 99 -6.77 -1.35 -4.40
N VAL A 100 -7.49 -0.22 -4.23
CA VAL A 100 -8.84 -0.21 -3.66
C VAL A 100 -9.85 -0.95 -4.54
N SER A 101 -9.73 -0.86 -5.87
CA SER A 101 -10.62 -1.58 -6.80
C SER A 101 -10.42 -3.11 -6.77
N HIS A 102 -9.25 -3.58 -6.35
CA HIS A 102 -8.94 -5.01 -6.22
C HIS A 102 -8.95 -5.49 -4.76
N LYS A 103 -9.37 -4.64 -3.81
CA LYS A 103 -9.32 -4.90 -2.36
C LYS A 103 -9.86 -6.26 -1.95
N LYS A 104 -11.00 -6.71 -2.50
CA LYS A 104 -11.57 -8.02 -2.18
C LYS A 104 -10.62 -9.17 -2.54
N TYR A 105 -10.05 -9.13 -3.74
CA TYR A 105 -9.07 -10.11 -4.21
C TYR A 105 -7.81 -10.08 -3.32
N ILE A 106 -7.31 -8.88 -2.99
CA ILE A 106 -6.13 -8.70 -2.14
C ILE A 106 -6.37 -9.30 -0.75
N VAL A 107 -7.52 -9.04 -0.14
CA VAL A 107 -7.94 -9.61 1.16
C VAL A 107 -7.96 -11.14 1.11
N ASP A 108 -8.48 -11.73 0.03
CA ASP A 108 -8.51 -13.18 -0.13
C ASP A 108 -7.10 -13.76 -0.24
N ILE A 109 -6.20 -13.12 -1.00
CA ILE A 109 -4.78 -13.50 -1.09
C ILE A 109 -4.08 -13.40 0.27
N CYS A 110 -4.33 -12.32 1.03
CA CYS A 110 -3.74 -12.14 2.36
C CYS A 110 -4.12 -13.28 3.30
N LYS A 111 -5.41 -13.66 3.33
CA LYS A 111 -5.91 -14.78 4.13
C LYS A 111 -5.27 -16.12 3.73
N ILE A 112 -5.12 -16.37 2.43
CA ILE A 112 -4.48 -17.60 1.92
C ILE A 112 -3.01 -17.68 2.39
N ASN A 113 -2.33 -16.54 2.44
CA ASN A 113 -0.92 -16.45 2.86
C ASN A 113 -0.73 -16.29 4.38
N GLY A 114 -1.81 -16.36 5.16
CA GLY A 114 -1.75 -16.38 6.62
C GLY A 114 -1.53 -15.01 7.29
N LEU A 115 -1.77 -13.91 6.57
CA LEU A 115 -2.08 -12.64 7.24
C LEU A 115 -3.42 -12.80 7.96
N CYS A 116 -3.50 -12.27 9.18
CA CYS A 116 -4.67 -12.37 10.05
C CYS A 116 -5.22 -10.96 10.31
#